data_AF-A0A6A0K2S8-F1
#
_entry.id   AF-A0A6A0K2S8-F1
#
_cell.length_a   1.000
_cell.length_b   1.000
_cell.length_c   1.000
_cell.angle_alpha   90.00
_cell.angle_beta   90.00
_cell.angle_gamma   90.00
#
_symmetry.space_group_name_H-M   'P 1'
#
loop_
_entity.id
_entity.type
_entity.pdbx_description
1 polymer ?
#
loop_
_entity_poly.entity_id
_entity_poly.type
_entity_poly.pdbx_seq_one_letter_code
_entity_poly.pdbx_strand_id
1 'polypeptide(L)'
;MNNFKIRFFPKFFFITTLLVMYSSFACDSENENKIMNEVSGYVVDVESLSLKQLKSFELIDQNDSKFIFIVQGDLGKFSPSHMREHMLLGESVIVIYRTENGINIVESVNDLD
;
A
#
# COMPACT_ATOMS: atom_id res chain seq x y z
N MET A 1 -71.85 40.80 29.47
CA MET A 1 -71.78 39.43 30.02
C MET A 1 -72.10 38.49 28.88
N ASN A 2 -71.10 37.78 28.34
CA ASN A 2 -71.21 36.51 27.60
C ASN A 2 -69.80 36.05 27.23
N ASN A 3 -69.53 34.79 27.59
CA ASN A 3 -68.23 34.15 27.68
C ASN A 3 -67.77 33.62 26.32
N PHE A 4 -66.50 33.84 25.96
CA PHE A 4 -65.87 33.01 24.92
C PHE A 4 -64.43 32.67 25.31
N LYS A 5 -64.26 31.46 25.86
CA LYS A 5 -62.95 30.83 26.09
C LYS A 5 -62.41 30.37 24.74
N ILE A 6 -61.32 30.99 24.28
CA ILE A 6 -60.56 30.47 23.14
C ILE A 6 -59.37 29.69 23.69
N ARG A 7 -59.47 28.37 23.53
CA ARG A 7 -58.42 27.39 23.79
C ARG A 7 -57.49 27.42 22.58
N PHE A 8 -56.43 28.22 22.63
CA PHE A 8 -55.41 28.25 21.57
C PHE A 8 -54.23 27.40 22.04
N PHE A 9 -54.11 26.19 21.49
CA PHE A 9 -52.89 25.39 21.53
C PHE A 9 -52.06 25.76 20.30
N PRO A 10 -51.04 26.63 20.39
CA PRO A 10 -50.13 26.80 19.29
C PRO A 10 -49.04 25.72 19.40
N LYS A 11 -49.05 24.89 18.38
CA LYS A 11 -48.01 23.98 17.86
C LYS A 11 -46.60 24.59 17.90
N PHE A 12 -46.04 24.79 19.09
CA PHE A 12 -44.74 25.45 19.29
C PHE A 12 -43.76 24.61 20.11
N PHE A 13 -43.93 23.28 20.10
CA PHE A 13 -43.08 22.37 20.85
C PHE A 13 -42.44 21.25 19.99
N PHE A 14 -42.36 21.41 18.67
CA PHE A 14 -41.95 20.29 17.80
C PHE A 14 -40.95 20.62 16.69
N ILE A 15 -40.30 21.79 16.71
CA ILE A 15 -39.38 22.21 15.63
C ILE A 15 -38.04 22.71 16.18
N THR A 16 -37.51 22.09 17.24
CA THR A 16 -36.13 22.39 17.70
C THR A 16 -35.22 21.17 17.74
N THR A 17 -35.75 19.96 17.50
CA THR A 17 -35.01 18.69 17.61
C THR A 17 -34.59 18.09 16.25
N LEU A 18 -34.26 18.92 15.25
CA LEU A 18 -33.71 18.43 13.97
C LEU A 18 -32.31 18.98 13.64
N LEU A 19 -31.73 19.82 14.51
CA LEU A 19 -30.46 20.52 14.25
C LEU A 19 -29.31 20.03 15.15
N VAL A 20 -29.28 18.76 15.50
CA VAL A 20 -28.12 18.15 16.20
C VAL A 20 -27.47 17.03 15.36
N MET A 21 -27.86 16.90 14.09
CA MET A 21 -27.36 15.87 13.18
C MET A 21 -26.36 16.45 12.17
N TYR A 22 -25.35 17.20 12.62
CA TYR A 22 -24.30 17.75 11.74
C TYR A 22 -22.88 17.76 12.32
N SER A 23 -22.58 16.91 13.30
CA SER A 23 -21.19 16.77 13.78
C SER A 23 -20.73 15.32 13.77
N SER A 24 -20.58 14.78 12.57
CA SER A 24 -19.74 13.60 12.34
C SER A 24 -19.06 13.74 10.97
N PHE A 25 -18.23 14.78 10.82
CA PHE A 25 -17.11 14.66 9.89
C PHE A 25 -16.14 13.70 10.57
N ALA A 26 -16.24 12.43 10.19
CA ALA A 26 -15.30 11.40 10.58
C ALA A 26 -13.89 11.89 10.23
N CYS A 27 -12.97 11.78 11.18
CA CYS A 27 -11.55 11.81 10.90
C CYS A 27 -11.25 10.49 10.20
N ASP A 28 -11.32 10.48 8.87
CA ASP A 28 -10.81 9.38 8.07
C ASP A 28 -9.29 9.47 8.17
N SER A 29 -8.71 8.80 9.16
CA SER A 29 -7.29 8.51 9.10
C SER A 29 -7.13 7.48 8.00
N GLU A 30 -6.85 7.95 6.79
CA GLU A 30 -6.37 7.12 5.68
C GLU A 30 -5.11 6.42 6.17
N ASN A 31 -5.28 5.27 6.81
CA ASN A 31 -4.22 4.31 7.01
C ASN A 31 -4.06 3.71 5.61
N GLU A 32 -3.23 4.35 4.80
CA GLU A 32 -2.86 3.87 3.46
C GLU A 32 -2.26 2.47 3.65
N ASN A 33 -3.13 1.45 3.60
CA ASN A 33 -2.71 0.06 3.57
C ASN A 33 -2.02 -0.15 2.23
N LYS A 34 -0.70 0.02 2.20
CA LYS A 34 0.11 -0.33 1.04
C LYS A 34 -0.09 -1.81 0.77
N ILE A 35 -0.67 -2.10 -0.40
CA ILE A 35 -0.89 -3.47 -0.84
C ILE A 35 0.47 -4.09 -1.17
N MET A 36 0.86 -5.04 -0.34
CA MET A 36 2.05 -5.84 -0.53
C MET A 36 1.74 -7.00 -1.46
N ASN A 37 2.62 -7.20 -2.44
CA ASN A 37 2.60 -8.31 -3.38
C ASN A 37 3.86 -9.15 -3.17
N GLU A 38 3.79 -10.39 -3.60
CA GLU A 38 4.87 -11.35 -3.51
C GLU A 38 5.02 -12.04 -4.86
N VAL A 39 6.26 -12.17 -5.32
CA VAL A 39 6.58 -12.99 -6.50
C VAL A 39 7.88 -13.73 -6.26
N SER A 40 7.94 -14.96 -6.75
CA SER A 40 9.17 -15.75 -6.78
C SER A 40 9.62 -16.00 -8.22
N GLY A 41 10.93 -16.08 -8.41
CA GLY A 41 11.50 -16.34 -9.73
C GLY A 41 13.00 -16.10 -9.79
N TYR A 42 13.52 -16.12 -11.01
CA TYR A 42 14.95 -16.04 -11.29
C TYR A 42 15.36 -14.61 -11.61
N VAL A 43 16.44 -14.16 -11.00
CA VAL A 43 17.05 -12.87 -11.32
C VAL A 43 17.78 -13.00 -12.65
N VAL A 44 17.52 -12.07 -13.58
CA VAL A 44 18.13 -12.10 -14.93
C VAL A 44 18.97 -10.85 -15.26
N ASP A 45 18.79 -9.78 -14.50
CA ASP A 45 19.65 -8.59 -14.59
C ASP A 45 19.73 -7.88 -13.23
N VAL A 46 20.87 -7.24 -12.96
CA VAL A 46 21.16 -6.54 -11.70
C VAL A 46 21.91 -5.24 -11.95
N GLU A 47 21.25 -4.11 -11.70
CA GLU A 47 21.85 -2.78 -11.74
C GLU A 47 22.16 -2.29 -10.33
N SER A 48 23.40 -1.84 -10.11
CA SER A 48 23.88 -1.36 -8.81
C SER A 48 24.54 0.02 -8.93
N LEU A 49 24.26 0.91 -7.97
CA LEU A 49 24.94 2.19 -7.85
C LEU A 49 26.34 2.06 -7.24
N SER A 50 26.57 1.02 -6.42
CA SER A 50 27.85 0.72 -5.79
C SER A 50 27.91 -0.75 -5.35
N LEU A 51 29.00 -1.16 -4.69
CA LEU A 51 29.12 -2.51 -4.13
C LEU A 51 28.10 -2.82 -3.02
N LYS A 52 27.44 -1.79 -2.46
CA LYS A 52 26.47 -1.94 -1.36
C LYS A 52 25.05 -1.56 -1.74
N GLN A 53 24.86 -0.82 -2.83
CA GLN A 53 23.56 -0.26 -3.19
C GLN A 53 23.06 -0.83 -4.50
N LEU A 54 21.94 -1.54 -4.42
CA LEU A 54 21.14 -1.94 -5.57
C LEU A 54 20.34 -0.73 -6.08
N LYS A 55 20.23 -0.60 -7.39
CA LYS A 55 19.37 0.38 -8.04
C LYS A 55 18.08 -0.28 -8.50
N SER A 56 18.24 -1.37 -9.24
CA SER A 56 17.14 -2.13 -9.82
C SER A 56 17.60 -3.53 -10.19
N PHE A 57 16.65 -4.43 -10.39
CA PHE A 57 16.90 -5.76 -10.93
C PHE A 57 15.69 -6.25 -11.71
N GLU A 58 15.93 -7.23 -12.56
CA GLU A 58 14.89 -7.89 -13.35
C GLU A 58 14.71 -9.32 -12.88
N LEU A 59 13.46 -9.77 -12.82
CA LEU A 59 13.08 -11.12 -12.40
C LEU A 59 12.13 -11.73 -13.43
N ILE A 60 12.30 -13.02 -13.72
CA ILE A 60 11.38 -13.81 -14.52
C ILE A 60 10.73 -14.86 -13.62
N ASP A 61 9.40 -14.87 -13.56
CA ASP A 61 8.65 -15.85 -12.78
C ASP A 61 8.49 -17.18 -13.54
N GLN A 62 7.86 -18.15 -12.88
CA GLN A 62 7.53 -19.47 -13.45
C GLN A 62 6.59 -19.44 -14.67
N ASN A 63 5.94 -18.30 -14.94
CA ASN A 63 5.03 -18.10 -16.06
C ASN A 63 5.71 -17.31 -17.20
N ASP A 64 7.04 -17.20 -17.18
CA ASP A 64 7.84 -16.36 -18.08
C ASP A 64 7.46 -14.87 -18.04
N SER A 65 6.80 -14.43 -16.97
CA SER A 65 6.44 -13.03 -16.77
C SER A 65 7.63 -12.26 -16.25
N LYS A 66 7.94 -11.15 -16.93
CA LYS A 66 9.08 -10.29 -16.59
C LYS A 66 8.65 -9.18 -15.64
N PHE A 67 9.39 -9.05 -14.54
CA PHE A 67 9.24 -7.99 -13.54
C PHE A 67 10.49 -7.13 -13.50
N ILE A 68 10.28 -5.81 -13.46
CA ILE A 68 11.35 -4.84 -13.21
C ILE A 68 11.09 -4.24 -11.85
N PHE A 69 12.11 -4.26 -11.00
CA PHE A 69 12.05 -3.84 -9.61
C PHE A 69 12.97 -2.65 -9.37
N ILE A 70 12.46 -1.63 -8.69
CA ILE A 70 13.23 -0.48 -8.21
C ILE A 70 13.50 -0.65 -6.72
N VAL A 71 14.75 -0.47 -6.32
CA VAL A 71 15.17 -0.56 -4.93
C VAL A 71 15.27 0.85 -4.35
N GLN A 72 14.48 1.13 -3.32
CA GLN A 72 14.52 2.38 -2.57
C GLN A 72 15.12 2.13 -1.19
N GLY A 73 16.45 2.16 -1.11
CA GLY A 73 17.18 1.96 0.15
C GLY A 73 18.01 0.69 0.16
N ASP A 74 18.16 0.11 1.35
CA ASP A 74 19.01 -1.05 1.62
C ASP A 74 18.13 -2.30 1.82
N LEU A 75 18.51 -3.42 1.20
CA LEU A 75 17.79 -4.70 1.28
C LEU A 75 18.38 -5.64 2.35
N GLY A 76 19.09 -5.09 3.33
CA GLY A 76 19.72 -5.82 4.42
C GLY A 76 20.80 -6.77 3.93
N LYS A 77 20.54 -8.08 4.03
CA LYS A 77 21.48 -9.13 3.62
C LYS A 77 21.66 -9.21 2.10
N PHE A 78 20.71 -8.71 1.32
CA PHE A 78 20.74 -8.76 -0.14
C PHE A 78 21.59 -7.63 -0.74
N SER A 79 22.90 -7.83 -0.70
CA SER A 79 23.86 -6.97 -1.40
C SER A 79 23.81 -7.17 -2.92
N PRO A 80 24.31 -6.22 -3.74
CA PRO A 80 24.47 -6.43 -5.17
C PRO A 80 25.25 -7.69 -5.56
N SER A 81 26.25 -8.07 -4.76
CA SER A 81 27.02 -9.29 -5.00
C SER A 81 26.20 -10.55 -4.75
N HIS A 82 25.42 -10.57 -3.67
CA HIS A 82 24.51 -11.68 -3.35
C HIS A 82 23.42 -11.83 -4.41
N MET A 83 22.86 -10.71 -4.89
CA MET A 83 21.87 -10.75 -5.96
C MET A 83 22.43 -11.30 -7.28
N ARG A 84 23.70 -10.97 -7.60
CA ARG A 84 24.39 -11.54 -8.77
C ARG A 84 24.73 -13.01 -8.60
N GLU A 85 24.98 -13.47 -7.38
CA GLU A 85 25.19 -14.89 -7.10
C GLU A 85 23.96 -15.70 -7.49
N HIS A 86 22.78 -15.32 -7.01
CA HIS A 86 21.50 -15.94 -7.43
C HIS A 86 21.31 -15.90 -8.96
N MET A 87 21.60 -14.76 -9.60
CA MET A 87 21.51 -14.62 -11.06
C MET A 87 22.44 -15.59 -11.81
N LEU A 88 23.68 -15.75 -11.35
CA LEU A 88 24.68 -16.62 -11.99
C LEU A 88 24.42 -18.11 -11.75
N LEU A 89 23.90 -18.45 -10.58
CA LEU A 89 23.55 -19.83 -10.22
C LEU A 89 22.18 -20.25 -10.75
N GLY A 90 21.35 -19.29 -11.17
CA GLY A 90 19.98 -19.55 -11.58
C GLY A 90 19.12 -19.99 -10.39
N GLU A 91 19.41 -19.45 -9.20
CA GLU A 91 18.66 -19.72 -7.99
C GLU A 91 17.52 -18.72 -7.85
N SER A 92 16.35 -19.22 -7.47
CA SER A 92 15.17 -18.38 -7.28
C SER A 92 15.28 -17.55 -6.01
N VAL A 93 14.64 -16.38 -6.04
CA VAL A 93 14.44 -15.51 -4.89
C VAL A 93 12.96 -15.22 -4.69
N ILE A 94 12.56 -14.85 -3.48
CA ILE A 94 11.25 -14.30 -3.17
C ILE A 94 11.38 -12.79 -3.03
N VAL A 95 10.56 -12.04 -3.76
CA VAL A 95 10.51 -10.58 -3.72
C VAL A 95 9.18 -10.14 -3.16
N ILE A 96 9.22 -9.42 -2.05
CA ILE A 96 8.07 -8.71 -1.49
C ILE A 96 8.15 -7.26 -1.96
N TYR A 97 7.10 -6.80 -2.62
CA TYR A 97 7.09 -5.49 -3.28
C TYR A 97 5.72 -4.83 -3.19
N ARG A 98 5.71 -3.51 -3.37
CA ARG A 98 4.49 -2.73 -3.57
C ARG A 98 4.49 -2.14 -4.98
N THR A 99 3.31 -1.87 -5.51
CA THR A 99 3.18 -1.16 -6.78
C THR A 99 2.76 0.27 -6.52
N GLU A 100 3.58 1.24 -6.92
CA GLU A 100 3.25 2.66 -6.84
C GLU A 100 3.35 3.28 -8.23
N ASN A 101 2.25 3.86 -8.73
CA ASN A 101 2.19 4.48 -10.06
C ASN A 101 2.65 3.55 -11.20
N GLY A 102 2.37 2.24 -11.09
CA GLY A 102 2.80 1.22 -12.06
C GLY A 102 4.26 0.79 -11.95
N ILE A 103 4.98 1.24 -10.92
CA ILE A 103 6.37 0.87 -10.65
C ILE A 103 6.40 -0.11 -9.48
N ASN A 104 7.11 -1.23 -9.66
CA ASN A 104 7.31 -2.19 -8.58
C ASN A 104 8.48 -1.73 -7.70
N ILE A 105 8.17 -1.36 -6.46
CA ILE A 105 9.15 -0.95 -5.46
C ILE A 105 9.36 -2.09 -4.48
N VAL A 106 10.61 -2.51 -4.34
CA VAL A 106 11.00 -3.63 -3.48
C VAL A 106 10.96 -3.19 -2.02
N GLU A 107 10.32 -4.00 -1.19
CA GLU A 107 10.36 -3.84 0.26
C GLU A 107 11.31 -4.87 0.90
N SER A 108 11.39 -6.11 0.37
CA SER A 108 12.41 -7.08 0.79
C SER A 108 12.65 -8.17 -0.24
N VAL A 109 13.81 -8.83 -0.12
CA VAL A 109 14.20 -10.00 -0.93
C VAL A 109 14.70 -11.08 0.01
N ASN A 110 14.29 -12.32 -0.23
CA ASN A 110 14.70 -13.49 0.52
C ASN A 110 15.11 -14.63 -0.42
N ASP A 111 15.97 -15.48 0.09
CA ASP A 111 16.36 -16.73 -0.56
C ASP A 111 15.12 -17.65 -0.61
N LEU A 112 14.92 -18.34 -1.73
CA LEU A 112 13.91 -19.39 -1.83
C LEU A 112 14.58 -20.72 -1.43
N ASP A 113 14.38 -21.15 -0.19
CA ASP A 113 14.89 -22.42 0.36
C ASP A 113 14.35 -23.66 -0.39
#